data_AF-A0A973FJM3-F1
#
_entry.id   AF-A0A973FJM3-F1
#
_cell.length_a   1.000
_cell.length_b   1.000
_cell.length_c   1.000
_cell.angle_alpha   90.00
_cell.angle_beta   90.00
_cell.angle_gamma   90.00
#
_symmetry.space_group_name_H-M   'P 1'
#
loop_
_entity.id
_entity.type
_entity.pdbx_description
1 polymer ?
#
loop_
_entity_poly.entity_id
_entity_poly.type
_entity_poly.pdbx_seq_one_letter_code
_entity_poly.pdbx_strand_id
1 'polypeptide(L)'
;VWLSGVELSLSEFVGSDVLPSRILLCGGGSGLPGIKKALVSKEWLKNLPFAKNPVVSYLQPRDVARVIDETGTMHNPQDVTPMGLANLVLDVTDEEKVMSGMLRRVLQTIQD
;
A
#
# COMPACT_ATOMS: atom_id res chain seq x y z
N VAL A 1 -20.41 -3.80 11.82
CA VAL A 1 -20.32 -4.48 10.51
C VAL A 1 -18.95 -4.28 9.87
N TRP A 2 -18.53 -3.05 9.51
CA TRP A 2 -17.23 -2.83 8.84
C TRP A 2 -16.00 -3.37 9.60
N LEU A 3 -15.87 -3.03 10.89
CA LEU A 3 -14.72 -3.47 11.70
C LEU A 3 -14.61 -4.99 11.82
N SER A 4 -15.75 -5.68 11.93
CA SER A 4 -15.80 -7.15 11.95
C SER A 4 -15.33 -7.76 10.63
N GLY A 5 -15.56 -7.06 9.50
CA GLY A 5 -15.00 -7.47 8.21
C GLY A 5 -13.48 -7.33 8.17
N VAL A 6 -12.94 -6.24 8.70
CA VAL A 6 -11.48 -6.03 8.83
C VAL A 6 -10.86 -7.12 9.71
N GLU A 7 -11.50 -7.43 10.84
CA GLU A 7 -11.07 -8.50 11.75
C GLU A 7 -11.02 -9.85 11.06
N LEU A 8 -12.11 -10.23 10.36
CA LEU A 8 -12.18 -11.48 9.63
C LEU A 8 -11.07 -11.57 8.57
N SER A 9 -10.92 -10.55 7.73
CA SER A 9 -9.87 -10.55 6.70
C SER A 9 -8.47 -10.66 7.31
N LEU A 10 -8.17 -9.93 8.39
CA LEU A 10 -6.86 -10.03 9.03
C LEU A 10 -6.63 -11.41 9.68
N SER A 11 -7.67 -12.05 10.21
CA SER A 11 -7.56 -13.41 10.77
C SER A 11 -7.22 -14.45 9.70
N GLU A 12 -7.73 -14.29 8.48
CA GLU A 12 -7.43 -15.17 7.34
C GLU A 12 -5.98 -14.99 6.84
N PHE A 13 -5.41 -13.79 6.97
CA PHE A 13 -4.03 -13.49 6.56
C PHE A 13 -2.96 -13.98 7.54
N VAL A 14 -3.32 -14.15 8.81
CA VAL A 14 -2.36 -14.37 9.90
C VAL A 14 -1.65 -15.71 9.83
N GLY A 15 -2.32 -16.78 9.39
CA GLY A 15 -1.75 -18.13 9.44
C GLY A 15 -1.15 -18.44 10.82
N SER A 16 0.18 -18.58 10.88
CA SER A 16 0.96 -18.77 12.13
C SER A 16 1.81 -17.55 12.53
N ASP A 17 1.73 -16.44 11.81
CA ASP A 17 2.55 -15.25 12.00
C ASP A 17 1.88 -14.18 12.88
N VAL A 18 2.66 -13.15 13.24
CA VAL A 18 2.18 -11.98 13.97
C VAL A 18 1.86 -10.82 13.03
N LEU A 19 0.78 -10.09 13.30
CA LEU A 19 0.41 -8.91 12.52
C LEU A 19 1.31 -7.72 12.84
N PRO A 20 1.68 -6.92 11.83
CA PRO A 20 2.40 -5.67 12.03
C PRO A 20 1.52 -4.65 12.77
N SER A 21 2.14 -3.86 13.63
CA SER A 21 1.45 -2.85 14.44
C SER A 21 1.22 -1.52 13.72
N ARG A 22 1.56 -1.39 12.44
CA ARG A 22 1.30 -0.15 11.68
C ARG A 22 0.17 -0.42 10.69
N ILE A 23 -0.94 0.27 10.90
CA ILE A 23 -2.07 0.26 9.97
C ILE A 23 -2.05 1.59 9.22
N LEU A 24 -1.96 1.50 7.89
CA LEU A 24 -1.95 2.64 6.99
C LEU A 24 -3.27 2.70 6.23
N LEU A 25 -4.00 3.80 6.39
CA LEU A 25 -5.26 4.06 5.73
C LEU A 25 -5.05 4.85 4.44
N CYS A 26 -5.68 4.41 3.35
CA CYS A 26 -5.72 5.11 2.06
C CYS A 26 -7.06 4.85 1.34
N GLY A 27 -7.29 5.54 0.23
CA GLY A 27 -8.50 5.41 -0.59
C GLY A 27 -9.70 6.19 -0.05
N GLY A 28 -10.76 6.33 -0.84
CA GLY A 28 -11.93 7.15 -0.48
C GLY A 28 -12.64 6.70 0.80
N GLY A 29 -12.72 5.39 1.04
CA GLY A 29 -13.34 4.83 2.25
C GLY A 29 -12.61 5.18 3.55
N SER A 30 -11.34 5.59 3.47
CA SER A 30 -10.56 6.00 4.66
C SER A 30 -11.01 7.33 5.26
N GLY A 31 -11.79 8.13 4.51
CA GLY A 31 -12.35 9.40 4.97
C GLY A 31 -13.53 9.25 5.93
N LEU A 32 -14.03 8.03 6.18
CA LEU A 32 -15.19 7.80 7.03
C LEU A 32 -14.94 8.31 8.47
N PRO A 33 -15.83 9.15 9.01
CA PRO A 33 -15.71 9.62 10.38
C PRO A 33 -15.62 8.47 11.38
N GLY A 34 -14.65 8.55 12.29
CA GLY A 34 -14.48 7.54 13.35
C GLY A 34 -13.77 6.24 12.92
N ILE A 35 -13.38 6.06 11.65
CA ILE A 35 -12.69 4.85 11.18
C ILE A 35 -11.40 4.58 11.96
N LYS A 36 -10.61 5.63 12.21
CA LYS A 36 -9.40 5.56 13.03
C LYS A 36 -9.71 5.16 14.47
N LYS A 37 -10.80 5.71 15.04
CA LYS A 37 -11.24 5.38 16.40
C LYS A 37 -11.67 3.92 16.51
N ALA A 38 -12.38 3.41 15.50
CA ALA A 38 -12.79 2.01 15.43
C ALA A 38 -11.57 1.07 15.37
N LEU A 39 -10.57 1.38 14.56
CA LEU A 39 -9.38 0.55 14.41
C LEU A 39 -8.48 0.49 15.66
N VAL A 40 -8.50 1.53 16.51
CA VAL A 40 -7.75 1.53 17.78
C VAL A 40 -8.60 1.05 18.98
N SER A 41 -9.84 0.61 18.75
CA SER A 41 -10.70 0.08 19.81
C SER A 41 -10.18 -1.29 20.27
N LYS A 42 -10.30 -1.59 21.57
CA LYS A 42 -9.67 -2.78 22.16
C LYS A 42 -10.45 -4.07 21.90
N GLU A 43 -11.74 -3.97 21.56
CA GLU A 43 -12.64 -5.13 21.51
C GLU A 43 -12.22 -6.18 20.49
N TRP A 44 -11.72 -5.78 19.33
CA TRP A 44 -11.33 -6.69 18.23
C TRP A 44 -9.83 -7.03 18.25
N LEU A 45 -9.00 -6.08 18.70
CA LEU A 45 -7.54 -6.24 18.74
C LEU A 45 -7.08 -7.45 19.57
N LYS A 46 -7.83 -7.79 20.63
CA LYS A 46 -7.54 -8.95 21.49
C LYS A 46 -7.71 -10.30 20.77
N ASN A 47 -8.42 -10.33 19.65
CA ASN A 47 -8.69 -11.55 18.89
C ASN A 47 -7.63 -11.79 17.80
N LEU A 48 -6.66 -10.88 17.64
CA LEU A 48 -5.65 -10.94 16.58
C LEU A 48 -4.22 -10.85 17.15
N PRO A 49 -3.24 -11.58 16.60
CA PRO A 49 -1.88 -11.64 17.12
C PRO A 49 -1.03 -10.45 16.64
N PHE A 50 -1.38 -9.22 17.01
CA PHE A 50 -0.53 -8.07 16.74
C PHE A 50 0.76 -8.10 17.56
N ALA A 51 1.89 -7.79 16.94
CA ALA A 51 3.20 -7.75 17.62
C ALA A 51 3.26 -6.72 18.77
N LYS A 52 2.49 -5.63 18.65
CA LYS A 52 2.29 -4.51 19.61
C LYS A 52 0.94 -3.85 19.32
N ASN A 53 0.46 -2.99 20.22
CA ASN A 53 -0.73 -2.16 19.99
C ASN A 53 -0.65 -1.42 18.63
N PRO A 54 -1.67 -1.56 17.75
CA PRO A 54 -1.63 -0.91 16.46
C PRO A 54 -1.64 0.62 16.53
N VAL A 55 -0.83 1.23 15.67
CA VAL A 55 -0.80 2.66 15.39
C VAL A 55 -1.43 2.86 14.02
N VAL A 56 -2.48 3.68 13.99
CA VAL A 56 -3.23 3.97 12.77
C VAL A 56 -2.85 5.35 12.26
N SER A 57 -2.40 5.41 11.02
CA SER A 57 -2.04 6.64 10.29
C SER A 57 -2.57 6.60 8.87
N TYR A 58 -2.60 7.75 8.21
CA TYR A 58 -3.02 7.85 6.82
C TYR A 58 -1.79 7.89 5.93
N LEU A 59 -1.82 7.11 4.85
CA LEU A 59 -0.95 7.38 3.71
C LEU A 59 -1.40 8.67 3.04
N GLN A 60 -0.42 9.44 2.61
CA GLN A 60 -0.60 10.70 1.92
C GLN A 60 -0.04 10.57 0.49
N PRO A 61 -0.54 11.38 -0.46
CA PRO A 61 -0.01 11.45 -1.83
C PRO A 61 1.53 11.56 -1.88
N ARG A 62 2.10 12.40 -1.00
CA ARG A 62 3.55 12.59 -0.86
C ARG A 62 4.34 11.34 -0.45
N ASP A 63 3.68 10.31 0.08
CA ASP A 63 4.33 9.06 0.47
C ASP A 63 4.59 8.15 -0.76
N VAL A 64 4.01 8.47 -1.93
CA VAL A 64 4.28 7.80 -3.21
C VAL A 64 5.45 8.48 -3.93
N ALA A 65 6.67 8.17 -3.48
CA ALA A 65 7.87 8.96 -3.75
C ALA A 65 8.27 9.12 -5.24
N ARG A 66 7.90 8.20 -6.13
CA ARG A 66 8.31 8.24 -7.55
C ARG A 66 7.34 9.00 -8.46
N VAL A 67 6.24 9.51 -7.90
CA VAL A 67 5.21 10.24 -8.65
C VAL A 67 5.07 11.63 -8.05
N ILE A 68 5.24 12.66 -8.87
CA ILE A 68 5.13 14.06 -8.45
C ILE A 68 3.82 14.62 -9.00
N ASP A 69 2.99 15.19 -8.12
CA ASP A 69 1.80 15.93 -8.52
C ASP A 69 2.17 17.36 -8.92
N GLU A 70 2.20 17.65 -10.22
CA GLU A 70 2.40 19.01 -10.73
C GLU A 70 1.11 19.85 -10.72
N THR A 71 -0.06 19.23 -10.54
CA THR A 71 -1.34 19.97 -10.50
C THR A 71 -1.55 20.69 -9.17
N GLY A 72 -0.90 20.21 -8.10
CA GLY A 72 -1.06 20.72 -6.75
C GLY A 72 -2.47 20.52 -6.21
N THR A 73 -3.19 19.49 -6.67
CA THR A 73 -4.58 19.21 -6.25
C THR A 73 -4.71 17.93 -5.42
N MET A 74 -3.69 17.06 -5.44
CA MET A 74 -3.69 15.78 -4.72
C MET A 74 -3.16 15.98 -3.29
N HIS A 75 -4.08 15.97 -2.33
CA HIS A 75 -3.77 16.27 -0.92
C HIS A 75 -4.38 15.29 0.06
N ASN A 76 -5.23 14.37 -0.41
CA ASN A 76 -6.04 13.53 0.44
C ASN A 76 -5.63 12.06 0.31
N PRO A 77 -5.87 11.23 1.34
CA PRO A 77 -5.60 9.78 1.28
C PRO A 77 -6.30 9.06 0.11
N GLN A 78 -7.38 9.62 -0.43
CA GLN A 78 -8.07 9.09 -1.62
C GLN A 78 -7.23 9.20 -2.89
N ASP A 79 -6.33 10.20 -2.97
CA ASP A 79 -5.49 10.47 -4.14
C ASP A 79 -4.27 9.51 -4.16
N VAL A 80 -4.03 8.77 -3.07
CA VAL A 80 -2.99 7.73 -3.01
C VAL A 80 -3.27 6.59 -3.99
N THR A 81 -4.54 6.20 -4.17
CA THR A 81 -4.90 5.10 -5.08
C THR A 81 -4.48 5.38 -6.54
N PRO A 82 -4.87 6.50 -7.17
CA PRO A 82 -4.41 6.81 -8.53
C PRO A 82 -2.89 7.00 -8.61
N MET A 83 -2.24 7.62 -7.61
CA MET A 83 -0.78 7.71 -7.59
C MET A 83 -0.08 6.35 -7.48
N GLY A 84 -0.65 5.42 -6.72
CA GLY A 84 -0.16 4.05 -6.62
C GLY A 84 -0.20 3.31 -7.96
N LEU A 85 -1.26 3.53 -8.76
CA LEU A 85 -1.33 3.00 -10.12
C LEU A 85 -0.27 3.62 -11.04
N ALA A 86 -0.05 4.93 -10.98
CA ALA A 86 1.02 5.58 -11.73
C ALA A 86 2.41 5.02 -11.34
N ASN A 87 2.63 4.81 -10.03
CA ASN A 87 3.87 4.23 -9.52
C ASN A 87 4.10 2.79 -9.99
N LEU A 88 3.03 1.99 -10.11
CA LEU A 88 3.08 0.63 -10.63
C LEU A 88 3.47 0.59 -12.13
N VAL A 89 2.95 1.53 -12.92
CA VAL A 89 3.31 1.61 -14.36
C VAL A 89 4.79 1.92 -14.56
N LEU A 90 5.39 2.74 -13.68
CA LEU A 90 6.83 3.00 -13.71
C LEU A 90 7.65 1.72 -13.49
N ASP A 91 7.24 0.87 -12.54
CA ASP A 91 7.91 -0.42 -12.29
C ASP A 91 7.89 -1.32 -13.53
N VAL A 92 6.71 -1.50 -14.13
CA VAL A 92 6.55 -2.34 -15.32
C VAL A 92 7.41 -1.83 -16.48
N THR A 93 7.44 -0.51 -16.67
CA THR A 93 8.22 0.11 -17.75
C THR A 93 9.72 -0.04 -17.54
N ASP A 94 10.19 0.05 -16.29
CA ASP A 94 11.62 -0.11 -15.96
C ASP A 94 12.07 -1.56 -16.13
N GLU A 95 11.24 -2.54 -15.76
CA GLU A 95 11.50 -3.96 -16.02
C GLU A 95 11.61 -4.26 -17.53
N GLU A 96 10.70 -3.73 -18.35
CA GLU A 96 10.75 -3.88 -19.80
C GLU A 96 12.03 -3.29 -20.42
N LYS A 97 12.44 -2.10 -19.97
CA LYS A 97 13.70 -1.46 -20.41
C LYS A 97 14.92 -2.30 -20.04
N VAL A 98 14.96 -2.82 -18.82
CA VAL A 98 16.06 -3.68 -18.35
C VAL A 98 16.15 -4.94 -19.22
N MET A 99 15.03 -5.61 -19.48
CA MET A 99 14.99 -6.80 -20.32
C MET A 99 15.45 -6.51 -21.76
N SER A 100 14.95 -5.43 -22.35
CA SER A 100 15.35 -4.98 -23.70
C SER A 100 16.85 -4.69 -23.78
N GLY A 101 17.41 -4.10 -22.72
CA GLY A 101 18.84 -3.84 -22.59
C GLY A 101 19.68 -5.12 -22.53
N MET A 102 19.21 -6.16 -21.82
CA MET A 102 19.89 -7.45 -21.78
C MET A 102 19.86 -8.14 -23.15
N LEU A 103 18.70 -8.20 -23.81
CA LEU A 103 18.56 -8.78 -25.16
C LEU A 103 19.49 -8.11 -26.16
N ARG A 104 19.58 -6.78 -26.13
CA ARG A 104 20.48 -6.01 -27.01
C ARG A 104 21.95 -6.37 -26.79
N ARG A 105 22.39 -6.55 -25.54
CA ARG A 105 23.76 -6.96 -25.22
C ARG A 105 24.06 -8.37 -25.73
N VAL A 106 23.14 -9.32 -25.55
CA VAL A 106 23.30 -10.70 -26.08
C VAL A 106 23.43 -10.69 -27.60
N LEU A 107 22.59 -9.93 -28.30
CA LEU A 107 22.67 -9.82 -29.76
C LEU A 107 24.01 -9.24 -30.23
N GLN A 108 24.57 -8.26 -29.50
CA GLN A 108 25.89 -7.70 -29.81
C GLN A 108 27.00 -8.74 -29.64
N THR A 109 26.99 -9.51 -28.56
CA THR A 109 27.99 -10.58 -28.33
C THR A 109 27.92 -11.71 -29.36
N ILE A 110 26.77 -11.96 -29.99
CA ILE A 110 26.64 -12.97 -31.06
C ILE A 110 27.16 -12.46 -32.42
N GLN A 111 27.21 -11.13 -32.60
CA GLN A 111 27.65 -10.51 -33.86
C GLN A 111 29.17 -10.24 -33.91
N ASP A 112 29.86 -10.35 -32.77
CA ASP A 112 31.32 -10.32 -32.64
C ASP A 112 31.92 -11.75 -32.67
#